data_AF-A0A7Z0HZK0-F1
#
_entry.id   AF-A0A7Z0HZK0-F1
#
_cell.length_a   1.000
_cell.length_b   1.000
_cell.length_c   1.000
_cell.angle_alpha   90.00
_cell.angle_beta   90.00
_cell.angle_gamma   90.00
#
_symmetry.space_group_name_H-M   'P 1'
#
loop_
_entity.id
_entity.type
_entity.pdbx_description
1 polymer ?
#
loop_
_entity_poly.entity_id
_entity_poly.type
_entity_poly.pdbx_seq_one_letter_code
_entity_poly.pdbx_strand_id
1 'polypeptide(L)'
;MLADDFAEYMDASFLKVLDLGHLEDALAGFWPRSGPRWDGLAVFPGGVVLVEAKAHVPEALSTPCAAGPTSLRRIAASLEHVKTALGADARSDWCRVLYQQANRLAHLWFLREHGIDARLLYVNFLGDSHPQAPRHPETWAAVQAVADYALGLPARHALRPFIAQVAPDVRLIERAAAQA
;
A
#
# COMPACT_ATOMS: atom_id res chain seq x y z
N MET A 1 -9.28 -4.36 25.18
CA MET A 1 -9.33 -5.08 23.90
C MET A 1 -9.93 -4.11 22.91
N LEU A 2 -9.16 -3.63 21.92
CA LEU A 2 -9.71 -2.75 20.88
C LEU A 2 -10.83 -3.51 20.15
N ALA A 3 -11.96 -2.86 19.91
CA ALA A 3 -13.25 -3.49 19.67
C ALA A 3 -13.49 -3.97 18.23
N ASP A 4 -12.50 -3.90 17.34
CA ASP A 4 -12.67 -4.11 15.89
C ASP A 4 -12.10 -5.43 15.35
N ASP A 5 -11.55 -6.30 16.20
CA ASP A 5 -11.09 -7.66 15.85
C ASP A 5 -10.17 -7.71 14.62
N PHE A 6 -9.18 -6.81 14.55
CA PHE A 6 -8.24 -6.71 13.41
C PHE A 6 -8.95 -6.44 12.08
N ALA A 7 -9.95 -5.56 12.09
CA ALA A 7 -10.70 -5.19 10.89
C ALA A 7 -9.77 -4.70 9.77
N GLU A 8 -9.89 -5.33 8.60
CA GLU A 8 -9.28 -4.83 7.36
C GLU A 8 -10.14 -3.69 6.79
N TYR A 9 -9.59 -2.47 6.74
CA TYR A 9 -10.31 -1.27 6.30
C TYR A 9 -10.21 -1.06 4.78
N MET A 10 -11.33 -0.70 4.13
CA MET A 10 -11.39 -0.49 2.68
C MET A 10 -12.49 0.51 2.28
N ASP A 11 -12.41 1.03 1.05
CA ASP A 11 -13.38 1.98 0.49
C ASP A 11 -13.67 3.17 1.44
N ALA A 12 -14.94 3.48 1.69
CA ALA A 12 -15.34 4.56 2.59
C ALA A 12 -14.93 4.29 4.06
N SER A 13 -14.73 3.05 4.48
CA SER A 13 -14.48 2.75 5.89
C SER A 13 -13.12 3.25 6.36
N PHE A 14 -12.07 3.11 5.53
CA PHE A 14 -10.74 3.58 5.91
C PHE A 14 -10.71 5.11 6.01
N LEU A 15 -11.42 5.82 5.13
CA LEU A 15 -11.56 7.27 5.20
C LEU A 15 -12.24 7.70 6.49
N LYS A 16 -13.34 7.05 6.89
CA LYS A 16 -14.04 7.36 8.15
C LYS A 16 -13.15 7.17 9.38
N VAL A 17 -12.38 6.09 9.42
CA VAL A 17 -11.45 5.82 10.52
C VAL A 17 -10.34 6.87 10.61
N LEU A 18 -9.95 7.45 9.48
CA LEU A 18 -8.96 8.52 9.39
C LEU A 18 -9.56 9.93 9.57
N ASP A 19 -10.85 10.07 9.87
CA ASP A 19 -11.57 11.35 9.91
C ASP A 19 -11.56 12.11 8.55
N LEU A 20 -11.51 11.35 7.45
CA LEU A 20 -11.47 11.82 6.06
C LEU A 20 -12.76 11.48 5.28
N GLY A 21 -13.87 11.23 5.97
CA GLY A 21 -15.15 10.84 5.34
C GLY A 21 -15.67 11.85 4.31
N HIS A 22 -15.26 13.11 4.41
CA HIS A 22 -15.57 14.14 3.41
C HIS A 22 -14.98 13.86 2.01
N LEU A 23 -14.05 12.90 1.87
CA LEU A 23 -13.48 12.47 0.59
C LEU A 23 -14.19 11.26 -0.02
N GLU A 24 -15.26 10.73 0.59
CA GLU A 24 -15.95 9.51 0.11
C GLU A 24 -16.44 9.63 -1.33
N ASP A 25 -17.07 10.74 -1.71
CA ASP A 25 -17.58 10.96 -3.06
C ASP A 25 -16.43 11.10 -4.08
N ALA A 26 -15.34 11.77 -3.67
CA ALA A 26 -14.14 11.91 -4.49
C ALA A 26 -13.48 10.54 -4.73
N LEU A 27 -13.38 9.72 -3.69
CA LEU A 27 -12.86 8.35 -3.78
C LEU A 27 -13.77 7.50 -4.68
N ALA A 28 -15.10 7.61 -4.54
CA ALA A 28 -16.05 6.88 -5.36
C ALA A 28 -15.97 7.27 -6.84
N GLY A 29 -15.55 8.50 -7.16
CA GLY A 29 -15.19 8.91 -8.51
C GLY A 29 -13.86 8.32 -8.98
N PHE A 30 -12.83 8.38 -8.12
CA PHE A 30 -11.46 7.96 -8.41
C PHE A 30 -11.27 6.44 -8.52
N TRP A 31 -11.92 5.63 -7.68
CA TRP A 31 -11.72 4.18 -7.63
C TRP A 31 -13.07 3.45 -7.54
N PRO A 32 -13.24 2.27 -8.18
CA PRO A 32 -14.46 1.50 -7.97
C PRO A 32 -14.51 0.94 -6.53
N ARG A 33 -15.72 0.54 -6.11
CA ARG A 33 -15.87 -0.25 -4.88
C ARG A 33 -14.98 -1.48 -4.89
N SER A 34 -14.65 -1.94 -3.69
CA SER A 34 -13.70 -3.01 -3.44
C SER A 34 -12.25 -2.63 -3.74
N GLY A 35 -11.84 -1.46 -3.25
CA GLY A 35 -10.48 -0.95 -3.28
C GLY A 35 -9.50 -1.69 -2.37
N PRO A 36 -8.28 -1.14 -2.19
CA PRO A 36 -7.27 -1.75 -1.34
C PRO A 36 -7.79 -1.93 0.09
N ARG A 37 -7.36 -3.04 0.68
CA ARG A 37 -7.49 -3.30 2.11
C ARG A 37 -6.21 -2.88 2.81
N TRP A 38 -6.34 -2.16 3.90
CA TRP A 38 -5.21 -1.69 4.71
C TRP A 38 -5.06 -2.57 5.95
N ASP A 39 -3.85 -3.05 6.19
CA ASP A 39 -3.50 -3.84 7.38
C ASP A 39 -3.44 -2.98 8.65
N GLY A 40 -3.33 -1.67 8.47
CA GLY A 40 -3.37 -0.70 9.57
C GLY A 40 -3.56 0.72 9.08
N LEU A 41 -4.07 1.54 9.99
CA LEU A 41 -4.30 2.96 9.81
C LEU A 41 -3.80 3.71 11.05
N ALA A 42 -3.22 4.88 10.86
CA ALA A 42 -2.85 5.75 11.98
C ALA A 42 -3.08 7.22 11.64
N VAL A 43 -3.32 8.01 12.68
CA VAL A 43 -3.37 9.47 12.62
C VAL A 43 -2.20 10.01 13.42
N PHE A 44 -1.54 11.05 12.90
CA PHE A 44 -0.51 11.80 13.61
C PHE A 44 -0.84 13.30 13.51
N PRO A 45 -0.19 14.16 14.32
CA PRO A 45 -0.42 15.60 14.22
C PRO A 45 -0.17 16.12 12.80
N GLY A 46 -1.26 16.48 12.12
CA GLY A 46 -1.24 17.04 10.76
C GLY A 46 -1.38 16.04 9.61
N GLY A 47 -1.52 14.73 9.86
CA GLY A 47 -1.63 13.77 8.77
C GLY A 47 -2.00 12.34 9.15
N VAL A 48 -1.89 11.44 8.18
CA VAL A 48 -2.33 10.04 8.28
C VAL A 48 -1.30 9.07 7.73
N VAL A 49 -1.32 7.84 8.23
CA VAL A 49 -0.49 6.73 7.73
C VAL A 49 -1.39 5.59 7.28
N LEU A 50 -1.15 5.15 6.05
CA LEU A 50 -1.67 3.91 5.48
C LEU A 50 -0.62 2.82 5.66
N VAL A 51 -1.00 1.67 6.21
CA VAL A 51 -0.06 0.57 6.48
C VAL A 51 -0.38 -0.63 5.59
N GLU A 52 0.68 -1.17 4.98
CA GLU A 52 0.69 -2.44 4.28
C GLU A 52 1.73 -3.35 4.95
N ALA A 53 1.32 -4.53 5.40
CA ALA A 53 2.18 -5.51 6.03
C ALA A 53 2.41 -6.73 5.13
N LYS A 54 3.64 -7.27 5.17
CA LYS A 54 4.01 -8.51 4.45
C LYS A 54 4.96 -9.35 5.29
N ALA A 55 4.77 -10.67 5.26
CA ALA A 55 5.61 -11.61 5.99
C ALA A 55 6.56 -12.39 5.09
N HIS A 56 6.24 -12.53 3.79
CA HIS A 56 7.10 -13.25 2.86
C HIS A 56 7.05 -12.72 1.42
N VAL A 57 8.15 -12.91 0.69
CA VAL A 57 8.37 -12.32 -0.64
C VAL A 57 7.24 -12.55 -1.65
N PRO A 58 6.61 -13.75 -1.74
CA PRO A 58 5.51 -13.97 -2.68
C PRO A 58 4.33 -13.01 -2.54
N GLU A 59 4.05 -12.48 -1.34
CA GLU A 59 2.95 -11.51 -1.12
C GLU A 59 3.25 -10.16 -1.78
N ALA A 60 4.53 -9.81 -1.92
CA ALA A 60 4.95 -8.59 -2.58
C ALA A 60 4.87 -8.71 -4.11
N LEU A 61 4.86 -9.94 -4.64
CA LEU A 61 4.77 -10.23 -6.07
C LEU A 61 3.31 -10.50 -6.46
N SER A 62 2.44 -9.50 -6.23
CA SER A 62 0.99 -9.68 -6.33
C SER A 62 0.55 -10.07 -7.75
N THR A 63 -0.53 -10.85 -7.82
CA THR A 63 -1.20 -11.22 -9.07
C THR A 63 -1.81 -10.00 -9.80
N PRO A 64 -2.14 -10.14 -11.09
CA PRO A 64 -2.90 -9.13 -11.83
C PRO A 64 -4.23 -8.75 -11.17
N CYS A 65 -4.75 -7.58 -11.56
CA CYS A 65 -6.08 -7.12 -11.21
C CYS A 65 -7.14 -8.13 -11.68
N ALA A 66 -7.95 -8.61 -10.75
CA ALA A 66 -9.04 -9.57 -11.01
C ALA A 66 -10.42 -8.90 -11.17
N ALA A 67 -10.46 -7.58 -11.37
CA ALA A 67 -11.71 -6.84 -11.48
C ALA A 67 -12.47 -7.19 -12.76
N GLY A 68 -13.82 -7.20 -12.67
CA GLY A 68 -14.68 -7.33 -13.85
C GLY A 68 -14.51 -6.16 -14.83
N PRO A 69 -14.93 -6.30 -16.11
CA PRO A 69 -14.57 -5.37 -17.19
C PRO A 69 -14.87 -3.90 -16.92
N THR A 70 -16.00 -3.59 -16.28
CA THR A 70 -16.39 -2.22 -15.94
C THR A 70 -15.48 -1.60 -14.88
N SER A 71 -15.23 -2.32 -13.78
CA SER A 71 -14.33 -1.87 -12.72
C SER A 71 -12.89 -1.79 -13.22
N LEU A 72 -12.46 -2.75 -14.05
CA LEU A 72 -11.12 -2.77 -14.64
C LEU A 72 -10.83 -1.52 -15.48
N ARG A 73 -11.78 -1.06 -16.30
CA ARG A 73 -11.61 0.20 -17.07
C ARG A 73 -11.40 1.40 -16.16
N ARG A 74 -12.13 1.49 -15.05
CA ARG A 74 -11.99 2.57 -14.08
C ARG A 74 -10.65 2.51 -13.37
N ILE A 75 -10.26 1.33 -12.90
CA ILE A 75 -8.96 1.07 -12.26
C ILE A 75 -7.83 1.47 -13.22
N ALA A 76 -7.89 1.00 -14.48
CA ALA A 76 -6.87 1.32 -15.48
C ALA A 76 -6.77 2.83 -15.71
N ALA A 77 -7.89 3.54 -15.85
CA ALA A 77 -7.88 4.99 -16.03
C ALA A 77 -7.22 5.72 -14.85
N SER A 78 -7.54 5.33 -13.62
CA SER A 78 -6.96 5.93 -12.41
C SER A 78 -5.48 5.61 -12.27
N LEU A 79 -5.07 4.37 -12.56
CA LEU A 79 -3.66 3.98 -12.54
C LEU A 79 -2.86 4.71 -13.62
N GLU A 80 -3.39 4.89 -14.84
CA GLU A 80 -2.70 5.67 -15.89
C GLU A 80 -2.57 7.15 -15.53
N HIS A 81 -3.59 7.73 -14.88
CA HIS A 81 -3.51 9.09 -14.37
C HIS A 81 -2.37 9.24 -13.35
N VAL A 82 -2.31 8.33 -12.38
CA VAL A 82 -1.26 8.31 -11.34
C VAL A 82 0.12 8.05 -11.98
N LYS A 83 0.25 7.07 -12.87
CA LYS A 83 1.50 6.79 -13.59
C LYS A 83 2.05 8.04 -14.26
N THR A 84 1.19 8.77 -14.95
CA THR A 84 1.54 10.03 -15.62
C THR A 84 2.02 11.07 -14.61
N ALA A 85 1.27 11.27 -13.52
CA ALA A 85 1.65 12.21 -12.46
C ALA A 85 2.98 11.86 -11.77
N LEU A 86 3.33 10.57 -11.70
CA LEU A 86 4.58 10.09 -11.12
C LEU A 86 5.74 10.00 -12.12
N GLY A 87 5.48 10.24 -13.41
CA GLY A 87 6.49 10.08 -14.47
C GLY A 87 6.92 8.62 -14.67
N ALA A 88 6.04 7.66 -14.38
CA ALA A 88 6.31 6.24 -14.59
C ALA A 88 6.34 5.89 -16.09
N ASP A 89 7.11 4.86 -16.46
CA ASP A 89 7.16 4.37 -17.83
C ASP A 89 5.77 3.91 -18.30
N ALA A 90 5.27 4.55 -19.36
CA ALA A 90 3.95 4.28 -19.92
C ALA A 90 3.77 2.80 -20.35
N ARG A 91 4.87 2.11 -20.67
CA ARG A 91 4.86 0.69 -21.11
C ARG A 91 4.56 -0.30 -19.98
N SER A 92 4.72 0.09 -18.71
CA SER A 92 4.42 -0.79 -17.57
C SER A 92 2.91 -0.87 -17.33
N ASP A 93 2.31 -2.05 -17.47
CA ASP A 93 0.88 -2.26 -17.21
C ASP A 93 0.64 -2.54 -15.72
N TRP A 94 0.30 -1.50 -14.97
CA TRP A 94 0.04 -1.57 -13.52
C TRP A 94 -1.20 -2.39 -13.16
N CYS A 95 -2.09 -2.70 -14.11
CA CYS A 95 -3.17 -3.66 -13.87
C CYS A 95 -2.68 -5.11 -13.93
N ARG A 96 -1.52 -5.37 -14.54
CA ARG A 96 -0.96 -6.73 -14.71
C ARG A 96 0.22 -7.00 -13.79
N VAL A 97 1.10 -6.03 -13.61
CA VAL A 97 2.32 -6.19 -12.81
C VAL A 97 2.13 -5.54 -11.46
N LEU A 98 2.36 -6.29 -10.38
CA LEU A 98 2.42 -5.76 -9.01
C LEU A 98 1.22 -4.87 -8.66
N TYR A 99 0.01 -5.33 -9.04
CA TYR A 99 -1.22 -4.57 -8.92
C TYR A 99 -1.50 -4.07 -7.50
N GLN A 100 -1.14 -4.84 -6.46
CA GLN A 100 -1.25 -4.35 -5.09
C GLN A 100 -0.37 -3.12 -4.88
N GLN A 101 0.91 -3.17 -5.21
CA GLN A 101 1.80 -2.01 -5.03
C GLN A 101 1.30 -0.80 -5.84
N ALA A 102 0.85 -1.02 -7.07
CA ALA A 102 0.24 0.03 -7.90
C ALA A 102 -0.98 0.69 -7.24
N ASN A 103 -1.90 -0.11 -6.68
CA ASN A 103 -3.12 0.45 -6.07
C ASN A 103 -2.84 1.16 -4.73
N ARG A 104 -1.81 0.74 -3.97
CA ARG A 104 -1.33 1.42 -2.75
C ARG A 104 -0.79 2.81 -3.11
N LEU A 105 0.03 2.89 -4.16
CA LEU A 105 0.56 4.16 -4.66
C LEU A 105 -0.55 5.09 -5.18
N ALA A 106 -1.56 4.54 -5.86
CA ALA A 106 -2.69 5.32 -6.34
C ALA A 106 -3.51 5.95 -5.20
N HIS A 107 -3.71 5.23 -4.09
CA HIS A 107 -4.43 5.76 -2.93
C HIS A 107 -3.60 6.76 -2.13
N LEU A 108 -2.29 6.53 -2.01
CA LEU A 108 -1.38 7.54 -1.47
C LEU A 108 -1.42 8.82 -2.31
N TRP A 109 -1.35 8.70 -3.64
CA TRP A 109 -1.46 9.83 -4.55
C TRP A 109 -2.78 10.58 -4.37
N PHE A 110 -3.90 9.85 -4.36
CA PHE A 110 -5.24 10.42 -4.18
C PHE A 110 -5.34 11.30 -2.93
N LEU A 111 -4.94 10.79 -1.76
CA LEU A 111 -5.00 11.56 -0.52
C LEU A 111 -4.13 12.83 -0.60
N ARG A 112 -2.94 12.72 -1.18
CA ARG A 112 -2.02 13.86 -1.30
C ARG A 112 -2.50 14.91 -2.29
N GLU A 113 -3.13 14.50 -3.38
CA GLU A 113 -3.77 15.41 -4.34
C GLU A 113 -4.93 16.17 -3.69
N HIS A 114 -5.60 15.57 -2.72
CA HIS A 114 -6.62 16.20 -1.88
C HIS A 114 -6.05 16.99 -0.67
N GLY A 115 -4.74 17.27 -0.65
CA GLY A 115 -4.10 18.12 0.35
C GLY A 115 -3.87 17.46 1.71
N ILE A 116 -4.05 16.14 1.81
CA ILE A 116 -3.80 15.40 3.05
C ILE A 116 -2.30 15.07 3.15
N ASP A 117 -1.68 15.29 4.32
CA ASP A 117 -0.33 14.77 4.60
C ASP A 117 -0.38 13.26 4.86
N ALA A 118 -0.65 12.51 3.79
CA ALA A 118 -0.69 11.06 3.82
C ALA A 118 0.71 10.47 3.60
N ARG A 119 0.99 9.41 4.35
CA ARG A 119 2.19 8.58 4.26
C ARG A 119 1.80 7.12 4.07
N LEU A 120 2.65 6.37 3.36
CA LEU A 120 2.52 4.93 3.20
C LEU A 120 3.67 4.25 3.94
N LEU A 121 3.34 3.34 4.85
CA LEU A 121 4.28 2.55 5.61
C LEU A 121 4.18 1.09 5.19
N TYR A 122 5.27 0.55 4.63
CA TYR A 122 5.41 -0.89 4.45
C TYR A 122 6.04 -1.51 5.71
N VAL A 123 5.36 -2.47 6.31
CA VAL A 123 5.86 -3.28 7.44
C VAL A 123 6.20 -4.66 6.92
N ASN A 124 7.48 -4.90 6.69
CA ASN A 124 7.97 -6.09 6.01
C ASN A 124 8.68 -7.01 7.01
N PHE A 125 7.96 -7.97 7.59
CA PHE A 125 8.46 -8.77 8.70
C PHE A 125 9.67 -9.63 8.31
N LEU A 126 10.54 -9.86 9.31
CA LEU A 126 11.69 -10.74 9.23
C LEU A 126 11.51 -11.95 10.15
N GLY A 127 12.06 -13.09 9.75
CA GLY A 127 12.19 -14.26 10.62
C GLY A 127 10.89 -15.03 10.84
N ASP A 128 9.87 -14.80 10.02
CA ASP A 128 8.65 -15.60 10.04
C ASP A 128 8.93 -17.09 9.74
N SER A 129 8.06 -17.97 10.24
CA SER A 129 8.21 -19.42 10.07
C SER A 129 8.04 -19.89 8.62
N HIS A 130 7.48 -19.05 7.74
CA HIS A 130 7.31 -19.35 6.34
C HIS A 130 8.66 -19.55 5.63
N PRO A 131 8.84 -20.59 4.78
CA PRO A 131 10.12 -20.88 4.13
C PRO A 131 10.68 -19.74 3.26
N GLN A 132 9.80 -18.88 2.75
CA GLN A 132 10.14 -17.73 1.90
C GLN A 132 10.11 -16.40 2.67
N ALA A 133 10.06 -16.44 4.00
CA ALA A 133 10.19 -15.27 4.86
C ALA A 133 11.63 -14.77 4.84
N PRO A 134 11.86 -13.48 4.57
CA PRO A 134 13.19 -12.91 4.69
C PRO A 134 13.75 -12.98 6.11
N ARG A 135 15.06 -13.15 6.23
CA ARG A 135 15.80 -13.08 7.51
C ARG A 135 16.57 -11.77 7.66
N HIS A 136 16.70 -11.03 6.57
CA HIS A 136 17.54 -9.86 6.46
C HIS A 136 16.77 -8.73 5.74
N PRO A 137 16.84 -7.49 6.24
CA PRO A 137 16.10 -6.35 5.65
C PRO A 137 16.50 -6.06 4.20
N GLU A 138 17.72 -6.40 3.79
CA GLU A 138 18.24 -6.23 2.43
C GLU A 138 17.41 -6.99 1.39
N THR A 139 16.79 -8.11 1.76
CA THR A 139 15.88 -8.84 0.87
C THR A 139 14.65 -7.99 0.55
N TRP A 140 14.07 -7.31 1.54
CA TRP A 140 12.93 -6.42 1.31
C TRP A 140 13.32 -5.18 0.51
N ALA A 141 14.51 -4.63 0.74
CA ALA A 141 15.04 -3.53 -0.07
C ALA A 141 15.20 -3.95 -1.54
N ALA A 142 15.70 -5.16 -1.80
CA ALA A 142 15.82 -5.71 -3.16
C ALA A 142 14.44 -5.94 -3.81
N VAL A 143 13.48 -6.50 -3.06
CA VAL A 143 12.10 -6.67 -3.53
C VAL A 143 11.48 -5.32 -3.91
N GLN A 144 11.65 -4.29 -3.08
CA GLN A 144 11.15 -2.95 -3.39
C GLN A 144 11.82 -2.37 -4.64
N ALA A 145 13.14 -2.50 -4.79
CA ALA A 145 13.85 -2.02 -5.97
C ALA A 145 13.37 -2.71 -7.26
N VAL A 146 13.13 -4.02 -7.21
CA VAL A 146 12.54 -4.78 -8.32
C VAL A 146 11.12 -4.31 -8.59
N ALA A 147 10.32 -4.05 -7.55
CA ALA A 147 8.96 -3.56 -7.70
C ALA A 147 8.91 -2.18 -8.36
N ASP A 148 9.74 -1.25 -7.90
CA ASP A 148 9.85 0.10 -8.47
C ASP A 148 10.26 0.03 -9.94
N TYR A 149 11.24 -0.82 -10.27
CA TYR A 149 11.67 -1.03 -11.65
C TYR A 149 10.56 -1.63 -12.52
N ALA A 150 9.87 -2.67 -12.05
CA ALA A 150 8.78 -3.32 -12.78
C ALA A 150 7.59 -2.39 -13.01
N LEU A 151 7.29 -1.51 -12.05
CA LEU A 151 6.29 -0.45 -12.18
C LEU A 151 6.78 0.73 -13.04
N GLY A 152 8.05 0.72 -13.48
CA GLY A 152 8.62 1.77 -14.30
C GLY A 152 8.77 3.10 -13.56
N LEU A 153 8.83 3.09 -12.23
CA LEU A 153 8.96 4.30 -11.42
C LEU A 153 10.36 4.90 -11.55
N PRO A 154 10.49 6.21 -11.75
CA PRO A 154 11.79 6.86 -11.66
C PRO A 154 12.28 6.84 -10.20
N ALA A 155 13.61 6.76 -10.01
CA ALA A 155 14.21 6.75 -8.67
C ALA A 155 13.79 7.95 -7.79
N ARG A 156 13.40 9.06 -8.42
CA ARG A 156 12.83 10.25 -7.77
C ARG A 156 11.46 10.55 -8.37
N HIS A 157 10.41 9.97 -7.80
CA HIS A 157 9.02 10.32 -8.09
C HIS A 157 8.42 11.11 -6.90
N ALA A 158 7.34 11.85 -7.16
CA ALA A 158 6.74 12.79 -6.20
C ALA A 158 6.31 12.13 -4.87
N LEU A 159 5.97 10.83 -4.88
CA LEU A 159 5.55 10.12 -3.67
C LEU A 159 6.68 9.56 -2.82
N ARG A 160 7.91 9.45 -3.36
CA ARG A 160 9.02 8.76 -2.68
C ARG A 160 9.28 9.25 -1.25
N PRO A 161 9.22 10.56 -0.94
CA PRO A 161 9.44 11.08 0.42
C PRO A 161 8.36 10.66 1.44
N PHE A 162 7.21 10.21 0.96
CA PHE A 162 6.05 9.85 1.79
C PHE A 162 5.88 8.34 1.92
N ILE A 163 6.85 7.56 1.42
CA ILE A 163 6.89 6.11 1.52
C ILE A 163 8.03 5.71 2.45
N ALA A 164 7.69 5.05 3.55
CA ALA A 164 8.62 4.49 4.51
C ALA A 164 8.51 2.96 4.53
N GLN A 165 9.61 2.30 4.92
CA GLN A 165 9.63 0.86 5.11
C GLN A 165 10.32 0.54 6.43
N VAL A 166 9.77 -0.42 7.17
CA VAL A 166 10.37 -1.00 8.37
C VAL A 166 10.38 -2.52 8.24
N ALA A 167 11.36 -3.17 8.88
CA ALA A 167 11.52 -4.62 8.82
C ALA A 167 11.68 -5.22 10.22
N PRO A 168 10.60 -5.24 11.04
CA PRO A 168 10.65 -5.80 12.38
C PRO A 168 10.85 -7.32 12.33
N ASP A 169 11.65 -7.83 13.25
CA ASP A 169 11.88 -9.27 13.42
C ASP A 169 10.82 -9.86 14.36
N VAL A 170 10.05 -10.83 13.88
CA VAL A 170 8.94 -11.43 14.63
C VAL A 170 9.42 -12.08 15.94
N ARG A 171 10.67 -12.54 16.00
CA ARG A 171 11.26 -13.16 17.19
C ARG A 171 11.46 -12.17 18.33
N LEU A 172 11.50 -10.87 18.03
CA LEU A 172 11.55 -9.82 19.05
C LEU A 172 10.16 -9.54 19.64
N ILE A 173 9.11 -9.74 18.84
CA ILE A 173 7.71 -9.54 19.25
C ILE A 173 7.29 -10.66 20.23
N GLU A 174 7.62 -11.91 19.90
CA GLU A 174 7.32 -13.06 20.77
C GLU A 174 7.98 -12.96 22.14
N ARG A 175 9.21 -12.44 22.20
CA ARG A 175 9.93 -12.23 23.47
C ARG A 175 9.28 -11.16 24.33
N ALA A 176 8.78 -10.08 23.72
CA ALA A 176 8.07 -9.04 24.44
C ALA A 176 6.74 -9.55 25.01
N ALA A 177 6.02 -10.39 24.25
CA ALA A 177 4.76 -11.00 24.71
C ALA A 177 4.97 -12.03 25.84
N ALA A 178 6.09 -12.76 25.83
CA ALA A 178 6.43 -13.72 26.89
C ALA A 178 6.90 -13.06 28.20
N GLN A 179 7.16 -11.75 28.20
CA GLN A 179 7.63 -10.97 29.35
C GLN A 179 6.54 -10.07 29.97
N ALA A 180 5.35 -10.03 29.36
CA ALA A 180 4.19 -9.26 29.81
C ALA A 180 3.17 -10.17 30.54
#